data_AF-A0A4Y9Y7A5-F1
#
_entry.id   AF-A0A4Y9Y7A5-F1
#
_cell.length_a   1.000
_cell.length_b   1.000
_cell.length_c   1.000
_cell.angle_alpha   90.00
_cell.angle_beta   90.00
_cell.angle_gamma   90.00
#
_symmetry.space_group_name_H-M   'P 1'
#
loop_
_entity.id
_entity.type
_entity.pdbx_description
1 polymer ?
#
loop_
_entity_poly.entity_id
_entity_poly.type
_entity_poly.pdbx_seq_one_letter_code
_entity_poly.pdbx_strand_id
1 'polypeptide(L)'
;GTAMCVFFWLLDATYIHSYFIRQNTASTVARRMQYLGEPVQKAAKWVVEDLRKDGGMGGVIALDESGHVAMPLNCPGMYRGVIRPDGQPKTAIFDDDVLS
;
A
#
# COMPACT_ATOMS: atom_id res chain seq x y z
N GLY A 1 -0.08 -4.26 -18.90
CA GLY A 1 1.22 -4.05 -18.26
C GLY A 1 1.15 -3.73 -16.77
N THR A 2 0.21 -2.93 -16.28
CA THR A 2 0.16 -2.55 -14.86
C THR A 2 -1.28 -2.32 -14.37
N ALA A 3 -1.82 -3.28 -13.62
CA ALA A 3 -2.90 -3.01 -12.66
C ALA A 3 -2.27 -2.31 -11.46
N MET A 4 -3.00 -1.36 -10.88
CA MET A 4 -2.55 -0.50 -9.79
C MET A 4 -3.79 0.11 -9.13
N CYS A 5 -4.11 -0.31 -7.92
CA CYS A 5 -5.11 0.37 -7.09
C CYS A 5 -4.40 0.78 -5.80
N VAL A 6 -4.17 2.08 -5.61
CA VAL A 6 -3.47 2.63 -4.45
C VAL A 6 -4.45 3.43 -3.62
N PHE A 7 -5.08 2.75 -2.67
CA PHE A 7 -5.80 3.39 -1.58
C PHE A 7 -4.81 3.74 -0.49
N PHE A 8 -4.89 4.98 -0.01
CA PHE A 8 -4.05 5.48 1.05
C PHE A 8 -4.86 5.73 2.32
N TRP A 9 -4.37 5.24 3.45
CA TRP A 9 -4.95 5.51 4.76
C TRP A 9 -3.86 6.02 5.70
N LEU A 10 -4.09 7.18 6.30
CA LEU A 10 -3.16 7.89 7.19
C LEU A 10 -3.85 8.05 8.56
N LEU A 11 -3.19 7.59 9.62
CA LEU A 11 -3.76 7.62 10.96
C LEU A 11 -3.52 8.96 11.68
N ASP A 12 -2.45 9.70 11.32
CA ASP A 12 -2.06 10.91 12.05
C ASP A 12 -2.10 12.19 11.22
N ALA A 13 -2.73 13.20 11.82
CA ALA A 13 -3.37 14.33 11.13
C ALA A 13 -2.60 15.65 11.23
N THR A 14 -1.32 15.63 11.64
CA THR A 14 -0.61 16.88 11.90
C THR A 14 -0.08 17.56 10.63
N TYR A 15 0.14 16.83 9.52
CA TYR A 15 0.58 17.38 8.21
C TYR A 15 -0.03 16.59 7.03
N ILE A 16 -1.35 16.65 6.90
CA ILE A 16 -2.15 15.51 6.38
C ILE A 16 -2.39 15.47 4.85
N HIS A 17 -2.21 16.57 4.11
CA HIS A 17 -2.66 16.63 2.69
C HIS A 17 -1.54 16.50 1.65
N SER A 18 -0.29 16.71 2.04
CA SER A 18 0.79 16.92 1.07
C SER A 18 1.71 15.74 0.88
N TYR A 19 1.89 14.79 1.81
CA TYR A 19 2.96 13.81 1.65
C TYR A 19 2.72 12.79 0.54
N PHE A 20 1.52 12.21 0.45
CA PHE A 20 1.20 11.25 -0.62
C PHE A 20 1.10 11.87 -2.00
N ILE A 21 0.55 13.08 -2.07
CA ILE A 21 0.44 13.84 -3.31
C ILE A 21 1.82 14.35 -3.75
N ARG A 22 2.67 14.80 -2.81
CA ARG A 22 4.01 15.34 -3.09
C ARG A 22 5.04 14.26 -3.41
N GLN A 23 4.99 13.12 -2.72
CA GLN A 23 5.83 11.95 -3.04
C GLN A 23 5.28 11.13 -4.21
N ASN A 24 4.10 11.51 -4.72
CA ASN A 24 3.41 10.84 -5.82
C ASN A 24 3.44 9.32 -5.62
N THR A 25 3.12 8.88 -4.41
CA THR A 25 3.45 7.56 -3.88
C THR A 25 2.92 6.43 -4.77
N ALA A 26 1.72 6.61 -5.31
CA ALA A 26 1.14 5.70 -6.29
C ALA A 26 2.00 5.62 -7.58
N SER A 27 2.43 6.75 -8.12
CA SER A 27 3.32 6.78 -9.28
C SER A 27 4.68 6.16 -8.97
N THR A 28 5.21 6.34 -7.77
CA THR A 28 6.46 5.70 -7.34
C THR A 28 6.32 4.18 -7.33
N VAL A 29 5.23 3.62 -6.77
CA VAL A 29 4.97 2.17 -6.85
C VAL A 29 4.86 1.71 -8.31
N ALA A 30 4.05 2.39 -9.13
CA ALA A 30 3.90 2.05 -10.55
C ALA A 30 5.22 2.11 -11.31
N ARG A 31 6.05 3.14 -11.08
CA ARG A 31 7.36 3.29 -11.73
C ARG A 31 8.33 2.20 -11.30
N ARG A 32 8.33 1.82 -10.02
CA ARG A 32 9.19 0.72 -9.56
C ARG A 32 8.76 -0.62 -10.17
N MET A 33 7.46 -0.86 -10.31
CA MET A 33 6.96 -2.04 -11.01
C MET A 33 7.29 -2.00 -12.51
N GLN A 34 7.07 -0.87 -13.17
CA GLN A 34 7.22 -0.71 -14.62
C GLN A 34 8.69 -0.63 -15.07
N TYR A 35 9.52 0.14 -14.38
CA TYR A 35 10.90 0.42 -14.80
C TYR A 35 11.95 -0.44 -14.10
N LEU A 36 11.70 -0.85 -12.84
CA LEU A 36 12.63 -1.71 -12.09
C LEU A 36 12.21 -3.19 -12.10
N GLY A 37 11.03 -3.51 -12.65
CA GLY A 37 10.50 -4.88 -12.66
C GLY A 37 10.30 -5.45 -11.26
N GLU A 38 10.16 -4.60 -10.25
CA GLU A 38 10.03 -5.05 -8.87
C GLU A 38 8.64 -5.64 -8.61
N PRO A 39 8.54 -6.71 -7.79
CA PRO A 39 7.26 -7.23 -7.39
C PRO A 39 6.51 -6.21 -6.53
N VAL A 40 5.18 -6.22 -6.61
CA VAL A 40 4.29 -5.26 -5.94
C VAL A 40 4.54 -5.18 -4.43
N GLN A 41 4.89 -6.30 -3.79
CA GLN A 41 5.23 -6.38 -2.37
C GLN A 41 6.47 -5.55 -2.04
N LYS A 42 7.50 -5.63 -2.88
CA LYS A 42 8.76 -4.91 -2.68
C LYS A 42 8.58 -3.42 -2.93
N ALA A 43 7.90 -3.06 -4.02
CA ALA A 43 7.61 -1.67 -4.36
C ALA A 43 6.75 -0.99 -3.29
N ALA A 44 5.68 -1.64 -2.84
CA ALA A 44 4.80 -1.14 -1.79
C ALA A 44 5.51 -1.00 -0.44
N LYS A 45 6.31 -2.00 -0.04
CA LYS A 45 7.07 -1.96 1.22
C LYS A 45 8.10 -0.83 1.23
N TRP A 46 8.79 -0.62 0.10
CA TRP A 46 9.76 0.46 -0.04
C TRP A 46 9.12 1.82 0.23
N VAL A 47 7.93 2.04 -0.34
CA VAL A 47 7.17 3.27 -0.18
C VAL A 47 6.72 3.51 1.26
N VAL A 48 6.22 2.48 1.95
CA VAL A 48 5.80 2.58 3.36
C VAL A 48 6.98 2.88 4.28
N GLU A 49 8.13 2.30 3.97
CA GLU A 49 9.37 2.57 4.68
C GLU A 49 9.90 3.99 4.41
N ASP A 50 9.73 4.49 3.19
CA ASP A 50 10.08 5.87 2.83
C ASP A 50 9.22 6.88 3.61
N LEU A 51 7.91 6.60 3.72
CA LEU A 51 7.00 7.39 4.55
C LEU A 51 7.38 7.38 6.03
N ARG A 52 7.84 6.24 6.54
CA ARG A 52 8.32 6.12 7.92
C ARG A 52 9.51 7.04 8.19
N LYS A 53 10.44 7.18 7.22
CA LYS A 53 11.59 8.09 7.35
C LYS A 53 11.18 9.55 7.40
N ASP A 54 10.14 9.90 6.66
CA ASP A 54 9.59 11.25 6.58
C ASP A 54 8.64 11.58 7.74
N GLY A 55 8.45 10.66 8.70
CA GLY A 55 7.60 10.84 9.88
C GLY A 55 6.10 10.60 9.63
N GLY A 56 5.73 10.06 8.46
CA GLY A 56 4.36 9.74 8.11
C GLY A 56 3.94 8.33 8.54
N MET A 57 2.77 8.21 9.17
CA MET A 57 2.18 6.93 9.58
C MET A 57 0.94 6.58 8.75
N GLY A 58 1.02 5.54 7.91
CA GLY A 58 -0.07 5.03 7.10
C GLY A 58 0.23 3.69 6.42
N GLY A 59 -0.63 3.32 5.48
CA GLY A 59 -0.47 2.09 4.70
C GLY A 59 -0.89 2.26 3.25
N VAL A 60 -0.39 1.35 2.41
CA VAL A 60 -0.72 1.32 0.98
C VAL A 60 -1.29 -0.04 0.63
N ILE A 61 -2.34 -0.05 -0.17
CA ILE A 61 -2.85 -1.25 -0.82
C ILE A 61 -2.35 -1.18 -2.26
N ALA A 62 -1.82 -2.27 -2.81
CA ALA A 62 -1.38 -2.36 -4.19
C ALA A 62 -1.67 -3.75 -4.75
N LEU A 63 -1.98 -3.81 -6.05
CA LEU A 63 -2.37 -5.01 -6.79
C LEU A 63 -1.61 -5.01 -8.11
N ASP A 64 -1.05 -6.15 -8.53
CA ASP A 64 -0.47 -6.32 -9.87
C ASP A 64 -1.44 -7.01 -10.87
N GLU A 65 -1.06 -7.06 -12.14
CA GLU A 65 -1.86 -7.73 -13.18
C GLU A 65 -1.95 -9.25 -13.02
N SER A 66 -1.05 -9.83 -12.24
CA SER A 66 -1.02 -11.26 -11.94
C SER A 66 -1.93 -11.62 -10.77
N GLY A 67 -2.59 -10.64 -10.13
CA GLY A 67 -3.44 -10.85 -8.97
C GLY A 67 -2.70 -10.89 -7.62
N HIS A 68 -1.40 -10.56 -7.59
CA HIS A 68 -0.68 -10.41 -6.34
C HIS A 68 -1.06 -9.10 -5.67
N VAL A 69 -1.34 -9.19 -4.38
CA VAL A 69 -1.79 -8.08 -3.54
C VAL A 69 -0.72 -7.83 -2.48
N ALA A 70 -0.36 -6.56 -2.29
CA ALA A 70 0.49 -6.11 -1.21
C ALA A 70 -0.25 -5.07 -0.38
N MET A 71 -0.20 -5.21 0.94
CA MET A 71 -0.85 -4.29 1.87
C MET A 71 0.08 -3.90 3.05
N PRO A 72 1.30 -3.41 2.79
CA PRO A 72 2.18 -2.98 3.86
C PRO A 72 1.63 -1.72 4.55
N LEU A 73 1.88 -1.63 5.85
CA LEU A 73 1.52 -0.49 6.68
C LEU A 73 2.59 -0.28 7.76
N ASN A 74 2.71 0.95 8.27
CA ASN A 74 3.65 1.30 9.34
C ASN A 74 2.92 1.87 10.58
N CYS A 75 1.59 1.78 10.60
CA CYS A 75 0.70 2.28 11.65
C CYS A 75 0.14 1.11 12.47
N PRO A 76 -0.41 1.34 13.67
CA PRO A 76 -0.93 0.26 14.51
C PRO A 76 -2.12 -0.51 13.89
N GLY A 77 -2.80 0.06 12.91
CA GLY A 77 -3.82 -0.64 12.12
C GLY A 77 -4.21 0.13 10.87
N MET A 78 -4.87 -0.54 9.92
CA MET A 78 -5.48 0.01 8.71
C MET A 78 -6.64 -0.90 8.31
N TYR A 79 -7.86 -0.34 8.25
CA TYR A 79 -9.02 -1.06 7.71
C TYR A 79 -8.75 -1.45 6.25
N ARG A 80 -8.54 -2.74 6.00
CA ARG A 80 -8.23 -3.25 4.66
C ARG A 80 -9.04 -4.49 4.35
N GLY A 81 -9.42 -4.60 3.08
CA GLY A 81 -10.14 -5.74 2.55
C GLY A 81 -9.70 -6.04 1.13
N VAL A 82 -9.63 -7.31 0.77
CA VAL A 82 -9.42 -7.74 -0.61
C VAL A 82 -10.41 -8.83 -0.97
N ILE A 83 -11.02 -8.70 -2.14
CA ILE A 83 -11.84 -9.74 -2.75
C ILE A 83 -11.04 -10.27 -3.92
N ARG A 84 -10.66 -11.55 -3.87
CA ARG A 84 -9.99 -12.22 -4.98
C ARG A 84 -11.04 -12.85 -5.92
N PRO A 85 -10.63 -13.34 -7.11
CA PRO A 85 -11.54 -14.04 -8.01
C PRO A 85 -12.19 -15.30 -7.41
N ASP A 86 -11.67 -15.78 -6.28
CA ASP A 86 -12.26 -16.84 -5.44
C ASP A 86 -13.56 -16.42 -4.74
N GLY A 87 -13.93 -15.14 -4.79
CA GLY A 87 -15.13 -14.59 -4.16
C GLY A 87 -15.06 -14.53 -2.63
N GLN A 88 -13.90 -14.81 -2.02
CA GLN A 88 -13.74 -14.79 -0.57
C GLN A 88 -13.27 -13.40 -0.14
N PRO A 89 -14.11 -12.62 0.57
CA PRO A 89 -13.68 -11.35 1.12
C PRO A 89 -12.72 -11.62 2.28
N LYS A 90 -11.48 -11.17 2.15
CA LYS A 90 -10.52 -11.20 3.25
C LYS A 90 -10.37 -9.82 3.84
N THR A 91 -10.57 -9.68 5.14
CA THR A 91 -10.43 -8.41 5.85
C THR A 91 -9.38 -8.49 6.94
N ALA A 92 -8.75 -7.35 7.23
CA ALA A 92 -7.80 -7.20 8.32
C ALA A 92 -7.88 -5.76 8.83
N ILE A 93 -7.64 -5.56 10.13
CA ILE A 93 -7.66 -4.23 10.73
C ILE A 93 -6.29 -3.92 11.32
N PHE A 94 -5.64 -4.85 12.00
CA PHE A 94 -4.34 -4.63 12.62
C PHE A 94 -3.18 -5.16 11.77
N ASP A 95 -1.93 -4.84 12.12
CA ASP A 95 -0.73 -5.31 11.39
C ASP A 95 -0.51 -6.83 11.60
N ASP A 96 -0.85 -7.32 12.77
CA ASP A 96 -0.77 -8.71 13.22
C ASP A 96 -1.95 -9.58 12.74
N ASP A 97 -2.99 -8.97 12.20
CA ASP A 97 -4.12 -9.70 11.61
C ASP A 97 -3.72 -10.40 10.31
N VAL A 98 -3.77 -11.73 10.33
CA VAL A 98 -3.69 -12.56 9.13
C VAL A 98 -5.03 -12.45 8.39
N LEU A 99 -4.99 -12.01 7.13
CA LEU A 99 -6.13 -11.92 6.20
C LEU A 99 -6.99 -13.20 6.27
N SER A 100 -8.09 -13.13 7.01
CA SER A 100 -9.05 -14.21 7.27
C SER A 100 -10.19 -14.17 6.27
#